data_AF-A0A565BZ71-F1
#
_entry.id   AF-A0A565BZ71-F1
#
_cell.length_a   1.000
_cell.length_b   1.000
_cell.length_c   1.000
_cell.angle_alpha   90.00
_cell.angle_beta   90.00
_cell.angle_gamma   90.00
#
_symmetry.space_group_name_H-M   'P 1'
#
loop_
_entity.id
_entity.type
_entity.pdbx_description
1 polymer ?
#
loop_
_entity_poly.entity_id
_entity_poly.type
_entity_poly.pdbx_seq_one_letter_code
_entity_poly.pdbx_strand_id
1 'polypeptide(L)'
;MTDLMVPSKRPRAPSFSDMHPGYSDETPAASSDSLPGKEIGEAEVKNFLEICRFCKKNLRHDEDVFMYGQFGAFCTENCRAKQMVCDIFRRSSLKIAEAKKGRMCGGAKKKPKESNTPPRFFI
;
A
#
# COMPACT_ATOMS: atom_id res chain seq x y z
N MET A 1 -11.55 52.34 30.86
CA MET A 1 -11.51 51.48 29.66
C MET A 1 -10.46 52.02 28.70
N THR A 2 -9.25 51.49 28.71
CA THR A 2 -8.32 51.65 27.58
C THR A 2 -7.72 50.27 27.30
N ASP A 3 -8.28 49.60 26.30
CA ASP A 3 -7.84 48.30 25.81
C ASP A 3 -6.51 48.51 25.06
N LEU A 4 -5.42 47.88 25.54
CA LEU A 4 -4.10 48.00 24.92
C LEU A 4 -4.06 47.09 23.69
N MET A 5 -4.34 47.69 22.53
CA MET A 5 -4.21 47.03 21.24
C MET A 5 -2.73 46.74 20.95
N VAL A 6 -2.31 45.49 21.16
CA VAL A 6 -0.93 45.03 20.87
C VAL A 6 -0.81 44.75 19.36
N PRO A 7 0.05 45.48 18.60
CA PRO A 7 0.22 45.21 17.18
C PRO A 7 0.92 43.87 16.98
N SER A 8 0.25 42.92 16.31
CA SER A 8 0.81 41.61 16.00
C SER A 8 1.94 41.76 14.96
N LYS A 9 3.19 41.56 15.40
CA LYS A 9 4.41 41.63 14.57
C LYS A 9 4.64 40.37 13.72
N ARG A 10 3.67 39.46 13.61
CA ARG A 10 3.83 38.25 12.81
C ARG A 10 3.65 38.60 11.33
N PRO A 11 4.65 38.36 10.45
CA PRO A 11 4.45 38.50 9.02
C PRO A 11 3.30 37.60 8.58
N ARG A 12 2.41 38.13 7.72
CA ARG A 12 1.35 37.33 7.12
C ARG A 12 2.01 36.24 6.28
N ALA A 13 1.64 34.98 6.52
CA ALA A 13 2.05 33.90 5.62
C ALA A 13 1.54 34.23 4.21
N PRO A 14 2.38 34.13 3.15
CA PRO A 14 1.93 34.34 1.79
C PRO A 14 0.82 33.34 1.46
N SER A 15 -0.19 33.80 0.72
CA SER A 15 -1.27 32.95 0.27
C SER A 15 -0.73 31.96 -0.74
N PHE A 16 -1.31 30.76 -0.82
CA PHE A 16 -0.95 29.75 -1.82
C PHE A 16 -1.04 30.29 -3.27
N SER A 17 -1.83 31.34 -3.47
CA SER A 17 -2.03 32.07 -4.73
C SER A 17 -0.82 32.89 -5.19
N ASP A 18 0.11 33.24 -4.29
CA ASP A 18 1.23 34.16 -4.59
C ASP A 18 2.41 33.47 -5.29
N MET A 19 2.32 32.17 -5.58
CA MET A 19 3.38 31.39 -6.23
C MET A 19 2.91 30.73 -7.54
N HIS A 20 2.22 31.48 -8.40
CA HIS A 20 2.11 31.10 -9.81
C HIS A 20 3.44 31.43 -10.50
N PRO A 21 4.22 30.43 -10.97
CA PRO A 21 5.29 30.72 -11.92
C PRO A 21 4.60 31.29 -13.17
N GLY A 22 5.04 32.47 -13.59
CA GLY A 22 4.45 33.20 -14.71
C GLY A 22 4.34 32.32 -15.96
N TYR A 23 3.13 31.85 -16.23
CA TYR A 23 2.68 31.42 -17.53
C TYR A 23 2.00 32.65 -18.11
N SER A 24 2.65 33.26 -19.10
CA SER A 24 2.09 34.35 -19.89
C SER A 24 0.92 33.81 -20.71
N ASP A 25 -0.25 34.41 -20.51
CA ASP A 25 -1.41 34.30 -21.38
C ASP A 25 -1.10 34.85 -22.78
N GLU A 26 -0.85 33.95 -23.73
CA GLU A 26 -1.08 34.23 -25.14
C GLU A 26 -1.85 33.01 -25.68
N THR A 27 -3.18 33.14 -25.79
CA THR A 27 -4.06 32.10 -26.35
C THR A 27 -4.00 32.13 -27.88
N PRO A 28 -4.08 30.95 -28.53
CA PRO A 28 -5.13 30.81 -29.53
C PRO A 28 -5.89 29.49 -29.38
N ALA A 29 -7.19 29.56 -29.68
CA ALA A 29 -8.03 28.40 -29.87
C ALA A 29 -7.53 27.53 -31.04
N ALA A 30 -7.77 26.22 -30.91
CA ALA A 30 -7.64 25.15 -31.90
C ALA A 30 -6.22 24.64 -32.23
N SER A 31 -5.87 23.49 -31.65
CA SER A 31 -5.64 22.26 -32.43
C SER A 31 -5.57 21.05 -31.50
N SER A 32 -6.30 19.98 -31.87
CA SER A 32 -6.05 18.64 -31.35
C SER A 32 -4.69 18.18 -31.88
N ASP A 33 -3.62 18.52 -31.19
CA ASP A 33 -2.33 17.86 -31.41
C ASP A 33 -2.23 16.68 -30.46
N SER A 34 -2.74 15.56 -30.97
CA SER A 34 -2.49 14.22 -30.46
C SER A 34 -1.00 14.09 -30.15
N LEU A 35 -0.66 13.98 -28.86
CA LEU A 35 0.68 13.56 -28.48
C LEU A 35 0.94 12.20 -29.13
N PRO A 36 2.03 12.03 -29.89
CA PRO A 36 2.36 10.74 -30.45
C PRO A 36 2.54 9.77 -29.29
N GLY A 37 1.65 8.78 -29.24
CA GLY A 37 1.74 7.63 -28.37
C GLY A 37 3.09 7.00 -28.60
N LYS A 38 4.06 7.36 -27.77
CA LYS A 38 5.32 6.64 -27.68
C LYS A 38 4.93 5.30 -27.13
N GLU A 39 4.90 4.32 -28.02
CA GLU A 39 4.63 2.92 -27.70
C GLU A 39 5.65 2.50 -26.65
N ILE A 40 5.21 2.59 -25.40
CA ILE A 40 5.85 1.92 -24.28
C ILE A 40 5.54 0.46 -24.61
N GLY A 41 6.51 -0.22 -25.22
CA GLY A 41 6.40 -1.64 -25.52
C GLY A 41 5.79 -2.33 -24.30
N GLU A 42 4.75 -3.15 -24.56
CA GLU A 42 3.95 -3.88 -23.58
C GLU A 42 4.86 -4.64 -22.60
N ALA A 43 5.40 -3.94 -21.62
CA ALA A 43 5.55 -4.50 -20.31
C ALA A 43 4.11 -4.74 -19.90
N GLU A 44 3.65 -5.99 -20.08
CA GLU A 44 2.39 -6.52 -19.57
C GLU A 44 2.24 -5.99 -18.14
N VAL A 45 1.58 -4.84 -17.99
CA VAL A 45 1.28 -4.26 -16.70
C VAL A 45 0.18 -5.14 -16.20
N LYS A 46 0.56 -6.29 -15.60
CA LYS A 46 -0.36 -7.28 -15.04
C LYS A 46 -1.38 -6.48 -14.25
N ASN A 47 -2.60 -6.43 -14.79
CA ASN A 47 -3.56 -5.41 -14.40
C ASN A 47 -3.81 -5.59 -12.90
N PHE A 48 -3.43 -4.57 -12.13
CA PHE A 48 -3.28 -4.64 -10.68
C PHE A 48 -4.64 -4.77 -9.95
N LEU A 49 -5.76 -4.73 -10.69
CA LEU A 49 -7.13 -4.91 -10.20
C LEU A 49 -7.90 -5.96 -11.01
N GLU A 50 -7.23 -6.86 -11.73
CA GLU A 50 -7.90 -7.96 -12.45
C GLU A 50 -8.35 -9.10 -11.53
N ILE A 51 -7.80 -9.19 -10.32
CA ILE A 51 -8.01 -10.35 -9.45
C ILE A 51 -8.40 -9.91 -8.05
N CYS A 52 -9.44 -10.53 -7.50
CA CYS A 52 -9.84 -10.35 -6.11
C CYS A 52 -8.74 -10.87 -5.18
N ARG A 53 -8.23 -10.01 -4.29
CA ARG A 53 -7.11 -10.35 -3.40
C ARG A 53 -7.44 -11.44 -2.38
N PHE A 54 -8.71 -11.60 -2.02
CA PHE A 54 -9.16 -12.60 -1.04
C PHE A 54 -9.46 -13.96 -1.68
N CYS A 55 -10.36 -14.01 -2.67
CA CYS A 55 -10.82 -15.26 -3.27
C CYS A 55 -10.10 -15.63 -4.57
N LYS A 56 -9.20 -14.77 -5.08
CA LYS A 56 -8.42 -14.96 -6.31
C LYS A 56 -9.25 -15.15 -7.58
N LYS A 57 -10.50 -14.70 -7.57
CA LYS A 57 -11.37 -14.67 -8.75
C LYS A 57 -10.99 -13.50 -9.65
N ASN A 58 -11.10 -13.69 -10.96
CA ASN A 58 -10.99 -12.59 -11.91
C ASN A 58 -12.15 -11.61 -11.71
N LEU A 59 -11.84 -10.34 -11.59
CA LEU A 59 -12.77 -9.23 -11.54
C LEU A 59 -13.09 -8.85 -12.97
N ARG A 60 -14.37 -8.80 -13.31
CA ARG A 60 -14.78 -8.35 -14.63
C ARG A 60 -14.71 -6.83 -14.68
N HIS A 61 -14.33 -6.28 -15.84
CA HIS A 61 -14.30 -4.84 -16.04
C HIS A 61 -15.68 -4.17 -15.89
N ASP A 62 -16.75 -4.94 -16.06
CA ASP A 62 -18.13 -4.47 -16.01
C ASP A 62 -18.80 -4.62 -14.64
N GLU A 63 -18.08 -5.14 -13.63
CA GLU A 63 -18.60 -5.38 -12.28
C GLU A 63 -18.01 -4.38 -11.28
N ASP A 64 -18.81 -4.02 -10.27
CA ASP A 64 -18.34 -3.15 -9.18
C ASP A 64 -17.17 -3.82 -8.42
N VAL A 65 -16.07 -3.08 -8.30
CA VAL A 65 -14.88 -3.53 -7.56
C VAL A 65 -14.81 -2.82 -6.22
N PHE A 66 -14.78 -3.61 -5.14
CA PHE A 66 -14.61 -3.10 -3.79
C PHE A 66 -13.13 -2.95 -3.48
N MET A 67 -12.69 -1.78 -2.98
CA MET A 67 -11.28 -1.52 -2.70
C MET A 67 -10.93 -1.42 -1.21
N TYR A 68 -9.75 -1.90 -0.81
CA TYR A 68 -9.16 -1.68 0.51
C TYR A 68 -7.63 -1.50 0.40
N GLY A 69 -7.13 -0.35 0.87
CA GLY A 69 -5.72 0.05 0.73
C GLY A 69 -5.35 0.49 -0.68
N GLN A 70 -4.06 0.49 -1.02
CA GLN A 70 -3.58 0.91 -2.36
C GLN A 70 -3.71 -0.17 -3.45
N PHE A 71 -3.70 -1.46 -3.10
CA PHE A 71 -3.63 -2.57 -4.08
C PHE A 71 -4.57 -3.74 -3.75
N GLY A 72 -5.65 -3.46 -3.02
CA GLY A 72 -6.64 -4.46 -2.64
C GLY A 72 -7.92 -4.27 -3.41
N ALA A 73 -8.13 -5.06 -4.46
CA ALA A 73 -9.41 -5.19 -5.16
C ALA A 73 -10.17 -6.44 -4.67
N PHE A 74 -11.49 -6.34 -4.56
CA PHE A 74 -12.36 -7.41 -4.08
C PHE A 74 -13.64 -7.47 -4.89
N CYS A 75 -14.11 -8.69 -5.18
CA CYS A 75 -15.34 -8.91 -5.95
C CYS A 75 -16.61 -8.62 -5.16
N THR A 76 -16.53 -8.57 -3.83
CA THR A 76 -17.68 -8.30 -2.94
C THR A 76 -17.23 -7.60 -1.67
N GLU A 77 -18.16 -6.88 -1.02
CA GLU A 77 -17.94 -6.30 0.31
C GLU A 77 -17.52 -7.34 1.34
N ASN A 78 -18.09 -8.55 1.27
CA ASN A 78 -17.75 -9.64 2.19
C ASN A 78 -16.28 -10.08 2.04
N CYS A 79 -15.77 -10.17 0.80
CA CYS A 79 -14.35 -10.47 0.58
C CYS A 79 -13.45 -9.38 1.15
N ARG A 80 -13.83 -8.11 1.00
CA ARG A 80 -13.12 -6.96 1.58
C ARG A 80 -13.12 -7.02 3.11
N ALA A 81 -14.28 -7.26 3.73
CA ALA A 81 -14.41 -7.33 5.18
C ALA A 81 -13.55 -8.46 5.78
N LYS A 82 -13.53 -9.65 5.15
CA LYS A 82 -12.67 -10.76 5.57
C LYS A 82 -11.18 -10.38 5.52
N GLN A 83 -10.75 -9.66 4.50
CA GLN A 83 -9.36 -9.18 4.42
C GLN A 83 -9.03 -8.24 5.57
N MET A 84 -9.89 -7.28 5.89
CA MET A 84 -9.67 -6.36 7.01
C MET A 84 -9.50 -7.10 8.35
N VAL A 85 -10.34 -8.11 8.57
CA VAL A 85 -10.25 -8.98 9.77
C VAL A 85 -8.91 -9.72 9.80
N CYS A 86 -8.50 -10.34 8.69
CA CYS A 86 -7.20 -11.01 8.59
C CYS A 86 -6.02 -10.06 8.88
N ASP A 87 -6.07 -8.83 8.38
CA ASP A 87 -5.00 -7.85 8.58
C ASP A 87 -4.92 -7.36 10.04
N ILE A 88 -6.05 -7.24 10.74
CA ILE A 88 -6.09 -6.96 12.18
C ILE A 88 -5.36 -8.07 12.97
N PHE A 89 -5.67 -9.35 12.69
CA PHE A 89 -5.04 -10.49 13.34
C PHE A 89 -3.55 -10.62 13.00
N ARG A 90 -3.17 -10.31 11.76
CA ARG A 90 -1.76 -10.33 11.36
C ARG A 90 -0.97 -9.24 12.09
N ARG A 91 -1.54 -8.04 12.20
CA ARG A 91 -0.90 -6.92 12.90
C ARG A 91 -0.77 -7.18 14.41
N SER A 92 -1.76 -7.81 15.04
CA SER A 92 -1.65 -8.19 16.46
C SER A 92 -0.57 -9.26 16.67
N SER A 93 -0.47 -10.23 15.76
CA SER A 93 0.55 -11.29 15.80
C SER A 93 1.98 -10.76 15.61
N LEU A 94 2.18 -9.80 14.70
CA LEU A 94 3.50 -9.17 14.48
C LEU A 94 3.98 -8.41 15.73
N LYS A 95 3.10 -7.65 16.40
CA LYS A 95 3.44 -6.96 17.65
C LYS A 95 3.93 -7.91 18.74
N ILE A 96 3.33 -9.11 18.84
CA ILE A 96 3.76 -10.13 19.81
C ILE A 96 5.14 -10.70 19.41
N ALA A 97 5.37 -10.96 18.12
CA ALA A 97 6.65 -11.47 17.63
C ALA A 97 7.78 -10.45 17.85
N GLU A 98 7.51 -9.16 17.63
CA GLU A 98 8.47 -8.07 17.88
C GLU A 98 8.82 -7.94 19.37
N ALA A 99 7.82 -8.04 20.26
CA ALA A 99 8.06 -8.02 21.71
C ALA A 99 8.91 -9.20 22.19
N LYS A 100 8.86 -10.35 21.50
CA LYS A 100 9.69 -11.53 21.80
C LYS A 100 11.12 -11.42 21.25
N LYS A 101 11.36 -10.60 20.21
CA LYS A 101 12.68 -10.45 19.59
C LYS A 101 13.70 -9.77 20.52
N GLY A 102 13.23 -9.01 21.51
CA GLY A 102 14.07 -8.34 22.52
C GLY A 102 14.47 -9.19 23.74
N ARG A 103 14.01 -10.45 23.86
CA ARG A 103 14.35 -11.35 24.98
C ARG A 103 14.98 -12.64 24.46
N MET A 104 16.20 -12.55 23.93
CA MET A 104 17.05 -13.74 23.75
C MET A 104 18.35 -13.55 24.53
N CYS A 105 18.34 -13.97 25.78
CA CYS A 105 19.56 -14.37 26.49
C CYS A 105 19.45 -15.89 26.72
N GLY A 106 20.40 -16.65 26.20
CA GLY A 106 20.53 -18.09 26.49
C GLY A 106 20.40 -18.99 25.27
N GLY A 107 21.48 -19.14 24.52
CA GLY A 107 21.65 -20.26 23.61
C GLY A 107 21.75 -21.57 24.38
N ALA A 108 20.66 -22.32 24.48
CA ALA A 108 20.71 -23.73 24.84
C ALA A 108 20.91 -24.55 23.57
N LYS A 109 22.14 -25.02 23.33
CA LYS A 109 22.49 -25.94 22.25
C LYS A 109 21.72 -27.25 22.43
N LYS A 110 20.57 -27.43 21.78
CA LYS A 110 19.94 -28.76 21.67
C LYS A 110 20.72 -29.56 20.63
N LYS A 111 21.43 -30.59 21.10
CA LYS A 111 22.09 -31.59 20.26
C LYS A 111 21.03 -32.31 19.39
N PRO A 112 21.34 -32.64 18.13
CA PRO A 112 20.46 -33.45 17.30
C PRO A 112 20.26 -34.82 17.95
N LYS A 113 19.00 -35.24 18.08
CA LYS A 113 18.63 -36.61 18.45
C LYS A 113 18.71 -37.44 17.18
N GLU A 114 19.72 -38.30 17.13
CA GLU A 114 19.95 -39.28 16.08
C GLU A 114 18.70 -40.18 15.94
N SER A 115 18.11 -40.16 14.75
CA SER A 115 16.97 -40.99 14.39
C SER A 115 17.43 -42.45 14.28
N ASN A 116 16.96 -43.29 15.20
CA ASN A 116 17.12 -44.74 15.10
C ASN A 116 16.41 -45.24 13.83
N THR A 117 17.19 -45.58 12.80
CA THR A 117 16.72 -46.31 11.62
C THR A 117 17.30 -47.71 11.69
N PRO A 118 16.48 -48.78 11.66
CA PRO A 118 16.99 -50.15 11.72
C PRO A 118 17.77 -50.48 10.43
N PRO A 119 18.80 -51.34 10.50
CA PRO A 119 19.56 -51.74 9.32
C PRO A 119 18.65 -52.49 8.35
N ARG A 120 18.60 -52.00 7.11
CA ARG A 120 17.97 -52.73 6.00
C ARG A 120 18.88 -53.91 5.66
N PHE A 121 18.49 -55.11 6.10
CA PHE A 121 19.06 -56.35 5.58
C PHE A 121 18.58 -56.54 4.14
N PHE A 122 19.51 -56.60 3.20
CA PHE A 122 19.28 -57.20 1.88
C PHE A 122 19.70 -58.66 1.99
N ILE A 123 18.76 -59.57 1.67
CA ILE A 123 19.03 -60.97 1.31
C ILE A 123 18.67 -61.09 -0.17
#